data_AF-A0A7C8UQK4-F1
#
_entry.id   AF-A0A7C8UQK4-F1
#
_cell.length_a   1.000
_cell.length_b   1.000
_cell.length_c   1.000
_cell.angle_alpha   90.00
_cell.angle_beta   90.00
_cell.angle_gamma   90.00
#
_symmetry.space_group_name_H-M   'P 1'
#
loop_
_entity.id
_entity.type
_entity.pdbx_description
1 polymer ?
#
loop_
_entity_poly.entity_id
_entity_poly.type
_entity_poly.pdbx_seq_one_letter_code
_entity_poly.pdbx_strand_id
1 'polypeptide(L)'
;MNQDRGARPPHQTWQQGKEIDTDDEESDPEPLLIIRPEEITVAIFCALSCESVAVKYALDEEFQCRPKSHPNARKYIYSFGQIGSHKVLIARPNQMGKVNAAGLSATISQQFPNVRFALMIGIGAGIPNKRDIRLGDIAVSIPRENHPGVIEYDFGKLKKDGFTLKGCLNKPPSILLSADGQLDEDERMNKRPFRKILRNIIKQPGYERPNTADVLFDPSFHHVNEGNDCSGCEASNQKIVIDRTPRIDGEEVEEMITIKEAMAQIETKVDIINQNLDDLQREVYNNHRETKHTEILEWVCPGAALSARHTGAGKSTISSVVIDYLEEQRKQDPTTQTAVAYFYFDFSNKEIGARIFTRNLLKQLAFQSPNFPQGLTELSQTYSGSGKTEAEDQKIEDLLIESASNFKYTYIVVDALDECAPEQRFNVLNIIQRLAGSGGARVFATSRPHPEDINEVFKEVNKIELGARADDIRKYIKAEIRRYETRTPKARHLHDGLRDRITDGLTGVSNGM
;
A
#
# COMPACT_ATOMS: atom_id res chain seq x y z
N MET A 1 69.33 -39.56 -7.92
CA MET A 1 68.33 -40.16 -8.83
C MET A 1 67.51 -39.02 -9.38
N ASN A 2 67.86 -38.61 -10.60
CA ASN A 2 67.41 -37.39 -11.27
C ASN A 2 66.52 -37.74 -12.47
N GLN A 3 65.72 -36.75 -12.82
CA GLN A 3 64.76 -36.60 -13.91
C GLN A 3 65.18 -37.12 -15.31
N ASP A 4 64.21 -37.66 -16.05
CA ASP A 4 64.14 -37.73 -17.52
C ASP A 4 62.69 -37.38 -17.90
N ARG A 5 62.36 -36.24 -18.53
CA ARG A 5 62.52 -35.80 -19.94
C ARG A 5 61.86 -36.69 -21.00
N GLY A 6 60.78 -36.17 -21.57
CA GLY A 6 60.22 -36.50 -22.90
C GLY A 6 59.17 -35.45 -23.26
N ALA A 7 59.53 -34.33 -23.90
CA ALA A 7 59.73 -34.10 -25.34
C ALA A 7 58.42 -34.11 -26.16
N ARG A 8 58.02 -32.91 -26.63
CA ARG A 8 56.92 -32.65 -27.59
C ARG A 8 57.32 -33.08 -29.01
N PRO A 9 56.38 -33.54 -29.86
CA PRO A 9 56.51 -33.48 -31.31
C PRO A 9 55.86 -32.21 -31.92
N PRO A 10 56.22 -31.84 -33.17
CA PRO A 10 56.14 -30.47 -33.69
C PRO A 10 54.94 -30.20 -34.62
N HIS A 11 54.79 -28.91 -34.93
CA HIS A 11 53.86 -28.25 -35.84
C HIS A 11 53.59 -28.98 -37.18
N GLN A 12 52.31 -29.03 -37.57
CA GLN A 12 51.88 -29.08 -38.98
C GLN A 12 50.90 -27.92 -39.27
N THR A 13 51.47 -26.96 -40.01
CA THR A 13 50.87 -26.07 -41.02
C THR A 13 49.36 -26.14 -41.27
N TRP A 14 48.66 -25.04 -40.95
CA TRP A 14 47.37 -24.70 -41.56
C TRP A 14 47.62 -24.07 -42.94
N GLN A 15 47.14 -24.74 -43.99
CA GLN A 15 47.12 -24.20 -45.34
C GLN A 15 46.03 -23.13 -45.49
N GLN A 16 46.38 -22.09 -46.25
CA GLN A 16 45.53 -20.95 -46.62
C GLN A 16 44.31 -21.36 -47.46
N GLY A 17 43.22 -20.59 -47.32
CA GLY A 17 42.45 -20.14 -48.46
C GLY A 17 41.02 -20.67 -48.59
N LYS A 18 40.07 -19.97 -47.96
CA LYS A 18 38.84 -19.55 -48.65
C LYS A 18 38.53 -18.13 -48.18
N GLU A 19 38.76 -17.17 -49.08
CA GLU A 19 38.25 -15.81 -48.98
C GLU A 19 36.73 -15.88 -48.76
N ILE A 20 36.29 -15.33 -47.64
CA ILE A 20 34.91 -14.90 -47.45
C ILE A 20 35.02 -13.38 -47.43
N ASP A 21 34.56 -12.78 -48.53
CA ASP A 21 34.17 -11.37 -48.57
C ASP A 21 33.04 -11.18 -47.56
N THR A 22 33.36 -10.50 -46.46
CA THR A 22 32.39 -9.71 -45.71
C THR A 22 33.10 -8.42 -45.32
N ASP A 23 32.93 -7.40 -46.17
CA ASP A 23 33.06 -5.99 -45.83
C ASP A 23 31.98 -5.64 -44.77
N ASP A 24 32.11 -6.20 -43.57
CA ASP A 24 31.51 -5.62 -42.38
C ASP A 24 32.65 -4.88 -41.68
N GLU A 25 32.87 -3.63 -42.10
CA GLU A 25 33.59 -2.66 -41.28
C GLU A 25 32.87 -2.59 -39.93
N GLU A 26 33.32 -3.39 -38.98
CA GLU A 26 32.96 -3.30 -37.57
C GLU A 26 33.54 -1.97 -37.08
N SER A 27 32.80 -0.89 -37.34
CA SER A 27 33.16 0.46 -36.90
C SER A 27 33.36 0.41 -35.39
N ASP A 28 34.56 0.78 -34.92
CA ASP A 28 34.82 0.92 -33.50
C ASP A 28 33.66 1.70 -32.87
N PRO A 29 33.00 1.16 -31.81
CA PRO A 29 31.83 1.80 -31.25
C PRO A 29 32.19 3.22 -30.83
N GLU A 30 31.34 4.19 -31.22
CA GLU A 30 31.57 5.58 -30.85
C GLU A 30 31.82 5.70 -29.34
N PRO A 31 32.80 6.52 -28.91
CA PRO A 31 33.16 6.60 -27.51
C PRO A 31 31.98 7.10 -26.68
N LEU A 32 31.55 6.28 -25.72
CA LEU A 32 30.45 6.61 -24.82
C LEU A 32 30.69 7.95 -24.11
N LEU A 33 29.61 8.73 -23.96
CA LEU A 33 29.64 9.99 -23.21
C LEU A 33 30.12 9.74 -21.77
N ILE A 34 31.13 10.52 -21.35
CA ILE A 34 31.65 10.49 -19.98
C ILE A 34 30.89 11.51 -19.13
N ILE A 35 30.22 11.03 -18.08
CA ILE A 35 29.46 11.86 -17.12
C ILE A 35 30.11 11.86 -15.73
N ARG A 36 29.76 12.88 -14.93
CA ARG A 36 30.23 12.99 -13.54
C ARG A 36 29.36 12.17 -12.58
N PRO A 37 29.90 11.65 -11.47
CA PRO A 37 29.13 10.92 -10.46
C PRO A 37 27.92 11.71 -9.89
N GLU A 38 28.01 13.03 -9.83
CA GLU A 38 26.94 13.94 -9.42
C GLU A 38 25.75 13.96 -10.38
N GLU A 39 25.91 13.49 -11.61
CA GLU A 39 24.82 13.48 -12.59
C GLU A 39 23.93 12.24 -12.44
N ILE A 40 24.39 11.22 -11.72
CA ILE A 40 23.59 10.02 -11.45
C ILE A 40 22.58 10.32 -10.33
N THR A 41 21.31 9.99 -10.59
CA THR A 41 20.20 10.31 -9.68
C THR A 41 19.47 9.09 -9.14
N VAL A 42 19.65 7.91 -9.75
CA VAL A 42 19.00 6.65 -9.38
C VAL A 42 20.02 5.52 -9.43
N ALA A 43 19.98 4.63 -8.45
CA ALA A 43 20.75 3.39 -8.47
C ALA A 43 19.85 2.18 -8.68
N ILE A 44 20.28 1.23 -9.50
CA ILE A 44 19.61 -0.04 -9.76
C ILE A 44 20.54 -1.16 -9.29
N PHE A 45 20.07 -1.98 -8.37
CA PHE A 45 20.81 -3.10 -7.81
C PHE A 45 20.31 -4.38 -8.44
N CYS A 46 21.25 -5.17 -8.97
CA CYS A 46 21.00 -6.51 -9.49
C CYS A 46 21.90 -7.49 -8.74
N ALA A 47 21.37 -8.66 -8.37
CA ALA A 47 22.14 -9.70 -7.71
C ALA A 47 22.89 -10.58 -8.73
N LEU A 48 22.27 -10.83 -9.88
CA LEU A 48 22.75 -11.72 -10.93
C LEU A 48 23.22 -10.95 -12.17
N SER A 49 24.07 -11.59 -12.98
CA SER A 49 24.52 -11.04 -14.26
C SER A 49 23.35 -10.91 -15.24
N CYS A 50 22.48 -11.92 -15.34
CA CYS A 50 21.32 -11.90 -16.24
C CYS A 50 20.35 -10.76 -15.93
N GLU A 51 20.09 -10.49 -14.65
CA GLU A 51 19.30 -9.34 -14.21
C GLU A 51 19.92 -8.03 -14.69
N SER A 52 21.22 -7.85 -14.50
CA SER A 52 21.91 -6.62 -14.92
C SER A 52 21.91 -6.43 -16.44
N VAL A 53 21.97 -7.51 -17.21
CA VAL A 53 21.91 -7.48 -18.67
C VAL A 53 20.50 -7.09 -19.14
N ALA A 54 19.45 -7.63 -18.52
CA ALA A 54 18.08 -7.23 -18.83
C ALA A 54 17.85 -5.72 -18.62
N VAL A 55 18.43 -5.13 -17.56
CA VAL A 55 18.36 -3.67 -17.34
C VAL A 55 19.12 -2.90 -18.41
N LYS A 56 20.29 -3.38 -18.83
CA LYS A 56 21.07 -2.73 -19.89
C LYS A 56 20.28 -2.66 -21.21
N TYR A 57 19.57 -3.73 -21.57
CA TYR A 57 18.68 -3.73 -22.72
C TYR A 57 17.47 -2.79 -22.59
N ALA A 58 17.16 -2.31 -21.39
CA ALA A 58 16.14 -1.31 -21.14
C ALA A 58 16.65 0.14 -21.21
N LEU A 59 17.96 0.36 -21.35
CA LEU A 59 18.55 1.69 -21.41
C LEU A 59 18.22 2.37 -22.75
N ASP A 60 17.93 3.67 -22.68
CA ASP A 60 17.83 4.53 -23.86
C ASP A 60 19.22 4.91 -24.39
N GLU A 61 20.20 5.07 -23.49
CA GLU A 61 21.60 5.42 -23.80
C GLU A 61 22.56 4.83 -22.76
N GLU A 62 23.79 4.49 -23.16
CA GLU A 62 24.86 4.04 -22.26
C GLU A 62 25.90 5.15 -22.02
N PHE A 63 26.49 5.17 -20.82
CA PHE A 63 27.50 6.15 -20.44
C PHE A 63 28.74 5.51 -19.83
N GLN A 64 29.82 6.29 -19.78
CA GLN A 64 30.94 6.06 -18.88
C GLN A 64 30.90 7.02 -17.72
N CYS A 65 31.22 6.54 -16.52
CA CYS A 65 31.40 7.38 -15.35
C CYS A 65 32.58 6.86 -14.55
N ARG A 66 33.45 7.76 -14.09
CA ARG A 66 34.53 7.42 -13.15
C ARG A 66 34.04 7.71 -11.73
N PRO A 67 33.77 6.67 -10.92
CA PRO A 67 33.33 6.86 -9.53
C PRO A 67 34.35 7.67 -8.74
N LYS A 68 33.90 8.38 -7.70
CA LYS A 68 34.84 9.02 -6.77
C LYS A 68 35.76 7.98 -6.15
N SER A 69 37.03 8.34 -6.00
CA SER A 69 38.04 7.46 -5.41
C SER A 69 37.59 7.04 -4.01
N HIS A 70 37.49 5.73 -3.78
CA HIS A 70 37.13 5.14 -2.50
C HIS A 70 37.95 3.87 -2.26
N PRO A 71 38.41 3.55 -1.04
CA PRO A 71 39.23 2.37 -0.76
C PRO A 71 38.62 1.05 -1.24
N ASN A 72 37.28 0.98 -1.30
CA ASN A 72 36.53 -0.21 -1.75
C ASN A 72 36.08 -0.16 -3.23
N ALA A 73 36.54 0.83 -4.01
CA ALA A 73 36.08 1.04 -5.40
C ALA A 73 36.33 -0.16 -6.33
N ARG A 74 37.26 -1.07 -5.97
CA ARG A 74 37.60 -2.27 -6.75
C ARG A 74 36.72 -3.49 -6.44
N LYS A 75 35.77 -3.39 -5.49
CA LYS A 75 34.98 -4.55 -5.02
C LYS A 75 33.70 -4.81 -5.85
N TYR A 76 33.22 -3.81 -6.58
CA TYR A 76 31.91 -3.84 -7.23
C TYR A 76 32.00 -3.45 -8.70
N ILE A 77 31.09 -3.98 -9.51
CA ILE A 77 30.98 -3.66 -10.93
C ILE A 77 29.84 -2.69 -11.12
N TYR A 78 30.11 -1.62 -11.86
CA TYR A 78 29.13 -0.61 -12.23
C TYR A 78 28.93 -0.59 -13.74
N SER A 79 27.72 -0.24 -14.15
CA SER A 79 27.40 0.19 -15.52
C SER A 79 26.52 1.42 -15.43
N PHE A 80 26.48 2.25 -16.47
CA PHE A 80 25.81 3.55 -16.43
C PHE A 80 24.99 3.75 -17.69
N GLY A 81 23.87 4.43 -17.56
CA GLY A 81 23.03 4.75 -18.71
C GLY A 81 21.88 5.68 -18.36
N GLN A 82 20.94 5.79 -19.30
CA GLN A 82 19.75 6.62 -19.18
C GLN A 82 18.48 5.79 -19.35
N ILE A 83 17.46 6.07 -18.55
CA ILE A 83 16.08 5.62 -18.75
C ILE A 83 15.16 6.83 -18.58
N GLY A 84 14.48 7.22 -19.65
CA GLY A 84 13.71 8.46 -19.71
C GLY A 84 14.56 9.66 -19.32
N SER A 85 14.12 10.42 -18.32
CA SER A 85 14.86 11.57 -17.79
C SER A 85 15.89 11.22 -16.71
N HIS A 86 16.10 9.94 -16.40
CA HIS A 86 16.93 9.51 -15.28
C HIS A 86 18.26 8.93 -15.76
N LYS A 87 19.37 9.56 -15.34
CA LYS A 87 20.70 8.97 -15.40
C LYS A 87 20.84 7.97 -14.25
N VAL A 88 21.08 6.71 -14.60
CA VAL A 88 21.07 5.57 -13.68
C VAL A 88 22.45 4.94 -13.58
N LEU A 89 22.81 4.45 -12.39
CA LEU A 89 23.89 3.47 -12.23
C LEU A 89 23.28 2.09 -11.99
N ILE A 90 23.80 1.07 -12.65
CA ILE A 90 23.50 -0.33 -12.45
C ILE A 90 24.66 -0.92 -11.64
N ALA A 91 24.38 -1.42 -10.45
CA ALA A 91 25.38 -1.91 -9.52
C ALA A 91 25.17 -3.39 -9.20
N ARG A 92 26.26 -4.15 -9.26
CA ARG A 92 26.24 -5.58 -8.97
C ARG A 92 27.28 -5.95 -7.91
N PRO A 93 26.89 -6.67 -6.84
CA PRO A 93 27.85 -7.20 -5.89
C PRO A 93 28.65 -8.35 -6.52
N ASN A 94 29.85 -8.60 -5.98
CA ASN A 94 30.68 -9.73 -6.41
C ASN A 94 30.07 -11.09 -6.04
N GLN A 95 29.27 -11.13 -4.97
CA GLN A 95 28.55 -12.31 -4.48
C GLN A 95 27.17 -11.88 -3.97
N MET A 96 26.18 -12.78 -4.11
CA MET A 96 24.84 -12.57 -3.56
C MET A 96 24.85 -12.50 -2.02
N GLY A 97 23.78 -11.93 -1.47
CA GLY A 97 23.53 -11.92 -0.02
C GLY A 97 23.40 -10.53 0.60
N LYS A 98 22.67 -10.47 1.72
CA LYS A 98 22.28 -9.23 2.41
C LYS A 98 23.47 -8.35 2.80
N VAL A 99 24.55 -8.95 3.29
CA VAL A 99 25.76 -8.22 3.75
C VAL A 99 26.48 -7.53 2.57
N ASN A 100 26.63 -8.23 1.44
CA ASN A 100 27.26 -7.65 0.26
C ASN A 100 26.40 -6.53 -0.36
N ALA A 101 25.09 -6.71 -0.40
CA ALA A 101 24.16 -5.67 -0.85
C ALA A 101 24.21 -4.41 0.03
N ALA A 102 24.25 -4.58 1.36
CA ALA A 102 24.37 -3.47 2.31
C ALA A 102 25.71 -2.71 2.14
N GLY A 103 26.82 -3.45 1.99
CA GLY A 103 28.14 -2.85 1.75
C GLY A 103 28.23 -2.12 0.41
N LEU A 104 27.59 -2.63 -0.63
CA LEU A 104 27.46 -1.98 -1.94
C LEU A 104 26.65 -0.68 -1.82
N SER A 105 25.52 -0.71 -1.10
CA SER A 105 24.68 0.46 -0.86
C SER A 105 25.44 1.58 -0.15
N ALA A 106 26.16 1.26 0.93
CA ALA A 106 27.00 2.24 1.63
C ALA A 106 28.08 2.86 0.72
N THR A 107 28.67 2.05 -0.16
CA THR A 107 29.69 2.52 -1.12
C THR A 107 29.09 3.45 -2.17
N ILE A 108 27.90 3.12 -2.70
CA ILE A 108 27.21 3.97 -3.68
C ILE A 108 26.85 5.33 -3.08
N SER A 109 26.32 5.37 -1.86
CA SER A 109 25.99 6.63 -1.17
C SER A 109 27.20 7.55 -0.99
N GLN A 110 28.41 7.00 -0.92
CA GLN A 110 29.64 7.78 -0.82
C GLN A 110 30.18 8.21 -2.20
N GLN A 111 30.07 7.34 -3.21
CA GLN A 111 30.64 7.59 -4.54
C GLN A 111 29.74 8.45 -5.45
N PHE A 112 28.43 8.43 -5.22
CA PHE A 112 27.41 9.06 -6.06
C PHE A 112 26.45 9.90 -5.20
N PRO A 113 26.84 11.15 -4.86
CA PRO A 113 26.17 11.94 -3.82
C PRO A 113 24.74 12.39 -4.17
N ASN A 114 24.36 12.39 -5.45
CA ASN A 114 23.06 12.85 -5.91
C ASN A 114 22.06 11.71 -6.18
N VAL A 115 22.42 10.47 -5.86
CA VAL A 115 21.50 9.33 -5.90
C VAL A 115 20.40 9.56 -4.86
N ARG A 116 19.15 9.71 -5.33
CA ARG A 116 17.99 10.05 -4.49
C ARG A 116 17.32 8.81 -3.91
N PHE A 117 17.36 7.71 -4.64
CA PHE A 117 16.81 6.42 -4.25
C PHE A 117 17.47 5.29 -5.03
N ALA A 118 17.29 4.08 -4.52
CA ALA A 118 17.77 2.85 -5.13
C ALA A 118 16.60 1.89 -5.39
N LEU A 119 16.63 1.21 -6.53
CA LEU A 119 15.74 0.12 -6.88
C LEU A 119 16.50 -1.20 -6.74
N MET A 120 16.01 -2.09 -5.89
CA MET A 120 16.47 -3.48 -5.87
C MET A 120 15.57 -4.27 -6.81
N ILE A 121 16.15 -4.80 -7.89
CA ILE A 121 15.41 -5.63 -8.84
C ILE A 121 16.08 -6.99 -8.95
N GLY A 122 15.28 -8.01 -9.22
CA GLY A 122 15.82 -9.34 -9.44
C GLY A 122 14.74 -10.36 -9.67
N ILE A 123 15.18 -11.54 -10.07
CA ILE A 123 14.34 -12.72 -10.22
C ILE A 123 14.05 -13.26 -8.82
N GLY A 124 12.78 -13.55 -8.56
CA GLY A 124 12.32 -14.11 -7.29
C GLY A 124 11.50 -15.36 -7.51
N ALA A 125 11.50 -16.25 -6.51
CA ALA A 125 10.54 -17.34 -6.44
C ALA A 125 9.21 -16.82 -5.89
N GLY A 126 8.10 -17.31 -6.44
CA GLY A 126 6.75 -17.00 -5.96
C GLY A 126 6.13 -18.23 -5.30
N ILE A 127 5.49 -18.04 -4.15
CA ILE A 127 4.65 -19.07 -3.52
C ILE A 127 3.20 -18.63 -3.67
N PRO A 128 2.41 -19.29 -4.54
CA PRO A 128 1.01 -18.94 -4.73
C PRO A 128 0.20 -19.23 -3.47
N ASN A 129 -0.75 -18.35 -3.17
CA ASN A 129 -1.73 -18.52 -2.08
C ASN A 129 -3.03 -17.84 -2.53
N LYS A 130 -3.70 -17.06 -1.68
CA LYS A 130 -4.86 -16.23 -2.06
C LYS A 130 -4.61 -15.35 -3.29
N ARG A 131 -3.36 -14.91 -3.47
CA ARG A 131 -2.88 -14.35 -4.73
C ARG A 131 -2.21 -15.47 -5.51
N ASP A 132 -2.81 -15.81 -6.64
CA ASP A 132 -2.29 -16.79 -7.59
C ASP A 132 -1.10 -16.19 -8.35
N ILE A 133 0.05 -16.09 -7.68
CA ILE A 133 1.31 -15.61 -8.26
C ILE A 133 1.81 -16.65 -9.26
N ARG A 134 2.21 -16.19 -10.45
CA ARG A 134 2.65 -17.02 -11.57
C ARG A 134 4.02 -16.60 -12.10
N LEU A 135 4.66 -17.49 -12.84
CA LEU A 135 5.89 -17.14 -13.57
C LEU A 135 5.63 -15.97 -14.52
N GLY A 136 6.52 -14.98 -14.49
CA GLY A 136 6.38 -13.73 -15.25
C GLY A 136 5.69 -12.60 -14.50
N ASP A 137 5.13 -12.85 -13.31
CA ASP A 137 4.59 -11.77 -12.48
C ASP A 137 5.69 -10.87 -11.93
N ILE A 138 5.38 -9.58 -11.85
CA ILE A 138 6.25 -8.57 -11.24
C ILE A 138 5.68 -8.23 -9.86
N ALA A 139 6.43 -8.55 -8.81
CA ALA A 139 6.09 -8.15 -7.45
C ALA A 139 6.69 -6.77 -7.15
N VAL A 140 5.83 -5.81 -6.83
CA VAL A 140 6.23 -4.46 -6.42
C VAL A 140 6.07 -4.32 -4.92
N SER A 141 7.10 -3.79 -4.25
CA SER A 141 7.06 -3.55 -2.81
C SER A 141 6.13 -2.38 -2.49
N ILE A 142 4.85 -2.65 -2.24
CA ILE A 142 3.87 -1.64 -1.88
C ILE A 142 3.41 -1.88 -0.43
N PRO A 143 3.62 -0.92 0.49
CA PRO A 143 3.08 -1.00 1.83
C PRO A 143 1.55 -1.07 1.80
N ARG A 144 0.95 -1.97 2.59
CA ARG A 144 -0.50 -2.10 2.73
C ARG A 144 -0.83 -2.39 4.19
N GLU A 145 -1.81 -1.69 4.74
CA GLU A 145 -2.24 -1.87 6.14
C GLU A 145 -1.01 -1.86 7.08
N ASN A 146 -0.78 -2.97 7.80
CA ASN A 146 0.33 -3.16 8.74
C ASN A 146 1.58 -3.81 8.09
N HIS A 147 1.62 -3.94 6.76
CA HIS A 147 2.74 -4.54 6.02
C HIS A 147 3.65 -3.45 5.40
N PRO A 148 4.97 -3.46 5.66
CA PRO A 148 5.95 -2.47 5.19
C PRO A 148 6.25 -2.54 3.67
N GLY A 149 5.61 -3.47 2.96
CA GLY A 149 5.92 -3.82 1.57
C GLY A 149 6.94 -4.95 1.44
N VAL A 150 8.01 -4.95 2.25
CA VAL A 150 8.98 -6.07 2.36
C VAL A 150 9.16 -6.51 3.80
N ILE A 151 8.99 -7.81 4.05
CA ILE A 151 9.30 -8.44 5.33
C ILE A 151 10.50 -9.37 5.15
N GLU A 152 11.47 -9.24 6.06
CA GLU A 152 12.60 -10.16 6.17
C GLU A 152 12.18 -11.36 7.03
N TYR A 153 11.74 -12.43 6.38
CA TYR A 153 11.11 -13.59 7.05
C TYR A 153 12.06 -14.32 8.02
N ASP A 154 13.38 -14.23 7.82
CA ASP A 154 14.39 -14.84 8.67
C ASP A 154 14.89 -13.91 9.79
N PHE A 155 14.45 -12.65 9.80
CA PHE A 155 14.81 -11.67 10.82
C PHE A 155 13.85 -11.68 12.00
N GLY A 156 13.99 -12.69 12.84
CA GLY A 156 13.16 -12.86 14.03
C GLY A 156 13.87 -13.55 15.17
N LYS A 157 13.10 -13.88 16.20
CA LYS A 157 13.55 -14.63 17.36
C LYS A 157 12.58 -15.77 17.61
N LEU A 158 13.11 -16.97 17.69
CA LEU A 158 12.36 -18.11 18.18
C LEU A 158 12.12 -17.93 19.68
N LYS A 159 10.85 -17.82 20.07
CA LYS A 159 10.37 -17.82 21.46
C LYS A 159 9.71 -19.18 21.74
N LYS A 160 9.34 -19.43 23.01
CA LYS A 160 8.64 -20.66 23.41
C LYS A 160 7.34 -20.89 22.64
N ASP A 161 6.65 -19.81 22.26
CA ASP A 161 5.35 -19.85 21.58
C ASP A 161 5.45 -19.68 20.05
N GLY A 162 6.67 -19.76 19.49
CA GLY A 162 6.91 -19.68 18.04
C GLY A 162 7.89 -18.58 17.62
N PHE A 163 8.00 -18.36 16.32
CA PHE A 163 8.91 -17.37 15.74
C PHE A 163 8.26 -15.98 15.68
N THR A 164 8.88 -14.98 16.32
CA THR A 164 8.43 -13.59 16.26
C THR A 164 9.40 -12.78 15.39
N LEU A 165 8.89 -12.10 14.37
CA LEU A 165 9.66 -11.14 13.57
C LEU A 165 10.14 -9.98 14.44
N LYS A 166 11.38 -9.53 14.24
CA LYS A 166 12.02 -8.49 15.03
C LYS A 166 11.96 -7.10 14.40
N GLY A 167 11.54 -6.99 13.14
CA GLY A 167 11.48 -5.72 12.45
C GLY A 167 10.98 -5.83 11.02
N CYS A 168 10.94 -4.68 10.37
CA CYS A 168 10.58 -4.49 8.97
C CYS A 168 11.58 -3.55 8.28
N LEU A 169 11.67 -3.64 6.95
CA LEU A 169 12.39 -2.65 6.17
C LEU A 169 11.59 -1.35 6.08
N ASN A 170 12.28 -0.24 5.77
CA ASN A 170 11.64 1.04 5.52
C ASN A 170 10.70 0.95 4.31
N LYS A 171 9.59 1.69 4.36
CA LYS A 171 8.72 1.85 3.19
C LYS A 171 9.45 2.55 2.03
N PRO A 172 9.09 2.27 0.76
CA PRO A 172 9.63 2.99 -0.38
C PRO A 172 9.39 4.51 -0.28
N PRO A 173 10.26 5.34 -0.87
CA PRO A 173 10.04 6.78 -1.02
C PRO A 173 8.68 7.11 -1.65
N SER A 174 8.05 8.21 -1.20
CA SER A 174 6.71 8.61 -1.66
C SER A 174 6.59 8.74 -3.18
N ILE A 175 7.63 9.24 -3.85
CA ILE A 175 7.65 9.37 -5.31
C ILE A 175 7.49 8.03 -6.03
N LEU A 176 8.02 6.94 -5.47
CA LEU A 176 7.87 5.60 -6.05
C LEU A 176 6.49 5.02 -5.80
N LEU A 177 5.88 5.33 -4.64
CA LEU A 177 4.50 4.95 -4.35
C LEU A 177 3.51 5.68 -5.27
N SER A 178 3.76 6.96 -5.56
CA SER A 178 2.97 7.70 -6.55
C SER A 178 3.16 7.17 -7.97
N ALA A 179 4.37 6.72 -8.32
CA ALA A 179 4.63 6.12 -9.63
C ALA A 179 3.90 4.77 -9.81
N ASP A 180 3.76 3.97 -8.75
CA ASP A 180 2.92 2.75 -8.77
C ASP A 180 1.45 3.09 -9.03
N GLY A 181 0.91 4.12 -8.38
CA GLY A 181 -0.44 4.63 -8.65
C GLY A 181 -0.63 5.04 -10.12
N GLN A 182 0.37 5.69 -10.71
CA GLN A 182 0.35 6.03 -12.14
C GLN A 182 0.37 4.79 -13.05
N LEU A 183 1.10 3.73 -12.68
CA LEU A 183 1.10 2.47 -13.43
C LEU A 183 -0.27 1.79 -13.40
N ASP A 184 -0.96 1.82 -12.24
CA ASP A 184 -2.34 1.30 -12.11
C ASP A 184 -3.33 2.13 -12.95
N GLU A 185 -3.21 3.46 -12.94
CA GLU A 185 -4.01 4.36 -13.80
C GLU A 185 -3.81 4.04 -15.28
N ASP A 186 -2.56 3.92 -15.72
CA ASP A 186 -2.22 3.59 -17.11
C ASP A 186 -2.77 2.21 -17.51
N GLU A 187 -2.68 1.21 -16.63
CA GLU A 187 -3.23 -0.12 -16.87
C GLU A 187 -4.76 -0.09 -17.05
N ARG A 188 -5.48 0.62 -16.16
CA ARG A 188 -6.94 0.82 -16.28
C ARG A 188 -7.33 1.56 -17.55
N MET A 189 -6.47 2.44 -18.03
CA MET A 189 -6.62 3.17 -19.29
C MET A 189 -6.11 2.39 -20.51
N ASN A 190 -5.72 1.12 -20.34
CA ASN A 190 -5.11 0.27 -21.38
C ASN A 190 -3.83 0.85 -22.01
N LYS A 191 -3.16 1.78 -21.34
CA LYS A 191 -1.85 2.32 -21.72
C LYS A 191 -0.77 1.39 -21.18
N ARG A 192 0.05 0.85 -22.07
CA ARG A 192 1.16 -0.05 -21.69
C ARG A 192 2.49 0.46 -22.24
N PRO A 193 3.02 1.58 -21.70
CA PRO A 193 4.24 2.21 -22.22
C PRO A 193 5.45 1.26 -22.17
N PHE A 194 5.50 0.38 -21.16
CA PHE A 194 6.56 -0.61 -20.98
C PHE A 194 6.60 -1.68 -22.09
N ARG A 195 5.52 -1.90 -22.86
CA ARG A 195 5.52 -2.87 -23.97
C ARG A 195 6.57 -2.55 -25.03
N LYS A 196 6.92 -1.27 -25.22
CA LYS A 196 7.97 -0.88 -26.16
C LYS A 196 9.34 -1.37 -25.67
N ILE A 197 9.61 -1.20 -24.38
CA ILE A 197 10.85 -1.64 -23.73
C ILE A 197 10.94 -3.17 -23.79
N LEU A 198 9.89 -3.87 -23.35
CA LEU A 198 9.84 -5.33 -23.38
C LEU A 198 10.05 -5.89 -24.79
N ARG A 199 9.47 -5.28 -25.83
CA ARG A 199 9.66 -5.71 -27.22
C ARG A 199 11.11 -5.70 -27.68
N ASN A 200 11.95 -4.83 -27.12
CA ASN A 200 13.38 -4.82 -27.43
C ASN A 200 14.12 -5.91 -26.66
N ILE A 201 13.78 -6.10 -25.38
CA ILE A 201 14.39 -7.09 -24.51
C ILE A 201 14.10 -8.52 -24.99
N ILE A 202 12.85 -8.84 -25.33
CA ILE A 202 12.44 -10.20 -25.74
C ILE A 202 13.00 -10.65 -27.09
N LYS A 203 13.62 -9.73 -27.85
CA LYS A 203 14.34 -10.06 -29.09
C LYS A 203 15.77 -10.52 -28.83
N GLN A 204 16.27 -10.30 -27.61
CA GLN A 204 17.64 -10.65 -27.26
C GLN A 204 17.73 -12.14 -26.91
N PRO A 205 18.72 -12.87 -27.42
CA PRO A 205 18.90 -14.28 -27.13
C PRO A 205 18.96 -14.57 -25.62
N GLY A 206 18.13 -15.50 -25.15
CA GLY A 206 18.05 -15.89 -23.74
C GLY A 206 17.19 -14.99 -22.85
N TYR A 207 16.50 -14.01 -23.43
CA TYR A 207 15.52 -13.14 -22.74
C TYR A 207 14.14 -13.19 -23.40
N GLU A 208 13.92 -14.14 -24.29
CA GLU A 208 12.63 -14.34 -24.95
C GLU A 208 11.54 -14.73 -23.94
N ARG A 209 10.28 -14.50 -24.31
CA ARG A 209 9.16 -15.04 -23.53
C ARG A 209 9.22 -16.57 -23.59
N PRO A 210 9.18 -17.29 -22.45
CA PRO A 210 9.10 -18.75 -22.44
C PRO A 210 7.91 -19.25 -23.27
N ASN A 211 8.12 -20.35 -23.99
CA ASN A 211 7.09 -21.03 -24.79
C ASN A 211 6.38 -22.15 -24.01
N THR A 212 6.81 -22.42 -22.78
CA THR A 212 6.18 -23.39 -21.88
C THR A 212 5.16 -22.71 -20.97
N ALA A 213 4.10 -23.45 -20.63
CA ALA A 213 3.11 -22.97 -19.67
C ALA A 213 3.68 -23.01 -18.25
N ASP A 214 3.20 -22.11 -17.38
CA ASP A 214 3.51 -22.16 -15.95
C ASP A 214 2.81 -23.38 -15.32
N VAL A 215 3.59 -24.26 -14.67
CA VAL A 215 3.11 -25.50 -14.02
C VAL A 215 3.21 -25.37 -12.50
N LEU A 216 2.08 -25.52 -11.81
CA LEU A 216 2.04 -25.56 -10.34
C LEU A 216 1.90 -27.01 -9.89
N PHE A 217 2.96 -27.53 -9.28
CA PHE A 217 2.91 -28.84 -8.64
C PHE A 217 2.13 -28.77 -7.33
N ASP A 218 1.43 -29.85 -7.01
CA ASP A 218 0.80 -30.01 -5.71
C ASP A 218 1.87 -30.00 -4.59
N PRO A 219 1.65 -29.31 -3.46
CA PRO A 219 2.61 -29.26 -2.37
C PRO A 219 3.01 -30.62 -1.78
N SER A 220 2.20 -31.66 -1.98
CA SER A 220 2.51 -33.03 -1.56
C SER A 220 3.38 -33.80 -2.56
N PHE A 221 3.53 -33.29 -3.79
CA PHE A 221 4.40 -33.89 -4.81
C PHE A 221 5.86 -33.56 -4.52
N HIS A 222 6.66 -34.61 -4.29
CA HIS A 222 8.09 -34.48 -4.03
C HIS A 222 8.86 -34.53 -5.34
N HIS A 223 9.91 -33.70 -5.45
CA HIS A 223 10.79 -33.70 -6.61
C HIS A 223 11.37 -35.10 -6.87
N VAL A 224 11.34 -35.53 -8.13
CA VAL A 224 11.83 -36.86 -8.53
C VAL A 224 13.35 -36.91 -8.73
N ASN A 225 13.98 -35.75 -8.85
CA ASN A 225 15.42 -35.59 -9.07
C ASN A 225 15.95 -34.33 -8.35
N GLU A 226 17.18 -34.39 -7.86
CA GLU A 226 17.90 -33.25 -7.22
C GLU A 226 18.56 -32.33 -8.26
N GLY A 227 17.94 -32.18 -9.45
CA GLY A 227 18.48 -31.40 -10.56
C GLY A 227 18.33 -29.88 -10.39
N ASN A 228 18.91 -29.13 -11.33
CA ASN A 228 18.77 -27.67 -11.39
C ASN A 228 17.45 -27.20 -12.04
N ASP A 229 16.62 -28.13 -12.51
CA ASP A 229 15.34 -27.87 -13.16
C ASP A 229 14.27 -28.91 -12.79
N CYS A 230 13.03 -28.64 -13.17
CA CYS A 230 11.88 -29.52 -12.93
C CYS A 230 11.52 -30.39 -14.14
N SER A 231 12.39 -30.50 -15.16
CA SER A 231 12.11 -31.25 -16.39
C SER A 231 11.76 -32.72 -16.12
N GLY A 232 12.47 -33.35 -15.18
CA GLY A 232 12.16 -34.72 -14.73
C GLY A 232 10.83 -34.83 -13.98
N CYS A 233 10.47 -33.80 -13.23
CA CYS A 233 9.19 -33.72 -12.50
C CYS A 233 8.02 -33.60 -13.48
N GLU A 234 8.16 -32.79 -14.53
CA GLU A 234 7.15 -32.62 -15.58
C GLU A 234 6.96 -33.88 -16.43
N ALA A 235 8.03 -34.64 -16.64
CA ALA A 235 8.00 -35.92 -17.35
C ALA A 235 7.54 -37.11 -16.49
N SER A 236 7.38 -36.91 -15.17
CA SER A 236 7.02 -37.99 -14.25
C SER A 236 5.56 -38.42 -14.42
N ASN A 237 5.35 -39.73 -14.47
CA ASN A 237 4.02 -40.34 -14.45
C ASN A 237 3.30 -40.17 -13.09
N GLN A 238 4.04 -39.76 -12.05
CA GLN A 238 3.50 -39.53 -10.70
C GLN A 238 3.23 -38.04 -10.45
N LYS A 239 3.41 -37.16 -11.45
CA LYS A 239 3.19 -35.72 -11.26
C LYS A 239 1.76 -35.44 -10.82
N ILE A 240 1.64 -34.61 -9.80
CA ILE A 240 0.38 -34.05 -9.36
C ILE A 240 0.47 -32.56 -9.61
N VAL A 241 -0.31 -32.08 -10.58
CA VAL A 241 -0.34 -30.68 -10.98
C VAL A 241 -1.68 -30.11 -10.54
N ILE A 242 -1.65 -28.93 -9.94
CA ILE A 242 -2.85 -28.17 -9.60
C ILE A 242 -3.32 -27.47 -10.87
N ASP A 243 -4.53 -27.79 -11.30
CA ASP A 243 -5.15 -27.06 -12.40
C ASP A 243 -5.45 -25.63 -11.96
N ARG A 244 -4.98 -24.67 -12.76
CA ARG A 244 -5.13 -23.24 -12.49
C ARG A 244 -5.97 -22.64 -13.59
N THR A 245 -7.03 -21.95 -13.21
CA THR A 245 -7.90 -21.24 -14.17
C THR A 245 -7.04 -20.38 -15.10
N PRO A 246 -7.15 -20.48 -16.44
CA PRO A 246 -6.38 -19.66 -17.35
C PRO A 246 -6.53 -18.18 -16.98
N ARG A 247 -5.41 -17.45 -16.94
CA ARG A 247 -5.50 -16.00 -16.93
C ARG A 247 -6.00 -15.60 -18.31
N ILE A 248 -7.05 -14.79 -18.35
CA ILE A 248 -7.60 -14.33 -19.60
C ILE A 248 -6.52 -13.43 -20.24
N ASP A 249 -5.86 -13.94 -21.27
CA ASP A 249 -4.93 -13.14 -22.07
C ASP A 249 -5.73 -12.10 -22.84
N GLY A 250 -5.19 -10.88 -22.92
CA GLY A 250 -5.91 -9.67 -23.36
C GLY A 250 -6.39 -9.62 -24.81
N GLU A 251 -6.38 -10.73 -25.56
CA GLU A 251 -6.88 -10.82 -26.94
C GLU A 251 -8.16 -11.67 -27.07
N GLU A 252 -8.36 -12.75 -26.31
CA GLU A 252 -9.60 -13.54 -26.31
C GLU A 252 -10.70 -12.98 -25.40
N VAL A 253 -10.60 -11.70 -25.08
CA VAL A 253 -11.62 -11.01 -24.31
C VAL A 253 -12.81 -10.65 -25.22
N GLU A 254 -12.66 -10.56 -26.55
CA GLU A 254 -13.62 -9.91 -27.46
C GLU A 254 -15.06 -10.50 -27.51
N GLU A 255 -15.26 -11.81 -27.39
CA GLU A 255 -16.63 -12.38 -27.44
C GLU A 255 -17.29 -12.48 -26.05
N MET A 256 -16.50 -12.74 -25.00
CA MET A 256 -16.98 -12.71 -23.63
C MET A 256 -17.12 -11.27 -23.11
N ILE A 257 -16.43 -10.31 -23.73
CA ILE A 257 -16.58 -8.86 -23.60
C ILE A 257 -17.97 -8.42 -23.98
N THR A 258 -18.64 -8.96 -25.00
CA THR A 258 -19.95 -8.37 -25.37
C THR A 258 -21.03 -8.67 -24.31
N ILE A 259 -20.94 -9.83 -23.64
CA ILE A 259 -21.86 -10.21 -22.55
C ILE A 259 -21.36 -9.68 -21.20
N LYS A 260 -20.05 -9.71 -20.93
CA LYS A 260 -19.46 -9.08 -19.73
C LYS A 260 -19.38 -7.57 -19.83
N GLU A 261 -19.47 -6.91 -20.98
CA GLU A 261 -19.64 -5.46 -21.15
C GLU A 261 -21.10 -5.10 -21.08
N ALA A 262 -22.04 -5.98 -21.43
CA ALA A 262 -23.44 -5.76 -21.08
C ALA A 262 -23.62 -5.86 -19.55
N MET A 263 -23.00 -6.87 -18.92
CA MET A 263 -23.04 -7.06 -17.46
C MET A 263 -22.15 -6.06 -16.72
N ALA A 264 -20.99 -5.68 -17.23
CA ALA A 264 -20.14 -4.61 -16.70
C ALA A 264 -20.72 -3.24 -17.06
N GLN A 265 -21.39 -3.00 -18.18
CA GLN A 265 -22.13 -1.74 -18.33
C GLN A 265 -23.33 -1.66 -17.36
N ILE A 266 -23.75 -2.78 -16.75
CA ILE A 266 -24.71 -2.81 -15.65
C ILE A 266 -23.99 -2.70 -14.29
N GLU A 267 -22.91 -3.45 -14.06
CA GLU A 267 -22.11 -3.48 -12.82
C GLU A 267 -21.16 -2.29 -12.69
N THR A 268 -20.48 -1.84 -13.74
CA THR A 268 -19.80 -0.55 -13.88
C THR A 268 -20.78 0.62 -13.89
N LYS A 269 -22.06 0.47 -14.24
CA LYS A 269 -23.05 1.54 -13.91
C LYS A 269 -23.42 1.51 -12.44
N VAL A 270 -23.54 0.34 -11.82
CA VAL A 270 -23.70 0.18 -10.36
C VAL A 270 -22.45 0.66 -9.60
N ASP A 271 -21.25 0.46 -10.14
CA ASP A 271 -19.96 0.81 -9.56
C ASP A 271 -19.52 2.22 -9.91
N ILE A 272 -19.94 2.81 -11.03
CA ILE A 272 -19.85 4.26 -11.26
C ILE A 272 -20.85 4.99 -10.35
N ILE A 273 -22.01 4.39 -10.08
CA ILE A 273 -22.92 4.85 -9.01
C ILE A 273 -22.25 4.73 -7.63
N ASN A 274 -21.42 3.70 -7.38
CA ASN A 274 -20.67 3.51 -6.13
C ASN A 274 -19.30 4.23 -6.05
N GLN A 275 -18.67 4.60 -7.17
CA GLN A 275 -17.33 5.21 -7.24
C GLN A 275 -17.38 6.70 -7.48
N ASN A 276 -18.45 7.21 -8.08
CA ASN A 276 -18.72 8.64 -7.96
C ASN A 276 -19.13 9.01 -6.55
N LEU A 277 -19.27 8.09 -5.58
CA LEU A 277 -19.52 8.46 -4.19
C LEU A 277 -18.41 9.31 -3.58
N ASP A 278 -17.18 9.38 -4.10
CA ASP A 278 -16.12 10.23 -3.53
C ASP A 278 -16.12 11.66 -4.12
N ASP A 279 -16.40 11.79 -5.42
CA ASP A 279 -16.61 13.10 -6.07
C ASP A 279 -18.02 13.65 -5.79
N LEU A 280 -19.02 12.77 -5.66
CA LEU A 280 -20.30 13.07 -5.01
C LEU A 280 -20.08 13.33 -3.54
N GLN A 281 -19.24 12.64 -2.77
CA GLN A 281 -19.00 13.02 -1.37
C GLN A 281 -18.38 14.41 -1.28
N ARG A 282 -17.53 14.84 -2.22
CA ARG A 282 -17.02 16.23 -2.30
C ARG A 282 -18.05 17.23 -2.82
N GLU A 283 -18.90 16.86 -3.77
CA GLU A 283 -19.95 17.75 -4.32
C GLU A 283 -21.22 17.78 -3.44
N VAL A 284 -21.46 16.73 -2.65
CA VAL A 284 -22.41 16.57 -1.52
C VAL A 284 -21.86 17.32 -0.31
N TYR A 285 -20.57 17.21 0.01
CA TYR A 285 -19.89 18.02 1.04
C TYR A 285 -20.04 19.53 0.76
N ASN A 286 -20.01 19.94 -0.51
CA ASN A 286 -20.22 21.33 -0.92
C ASN A 286 -21.70 21.73 -1.08
N ASN A 287 -22.62 20.81 -1.44
CA ASN A 287 -24.05 21.11 -1.64
C ASN A 287 -24.96 20.76 -0.43
N HIS A 288 -24.49 20.02 0.58
CA HIS A 288 -25.27 19.58 1.76
C HIS A 288 -25.06 20.44 3.01
N ARG A 289 -24.48 21.63 2.84
CA ARG A 289 -24.27 22.62 3.91
C ARG A 289 -25.57 23.08 4.60
N GLU A 290 -26.75 22.78 4.05
CA GLU A 290 -28.03 23.32 4.55
C GLU A 290 -29.00 22.31 5.19
N THR A 291 -28.88 20.98 5.03
CA THR A 291 -29.98 20.06 5.41
C THR A 291 -29.65 18.89 6.34
N LYS A 292 -28.37 18.59 6.65
CA LYS A 292 -28.00 17.57 7.65
C LYS A 292 -27.28 18.12 8.88
N HIS A 293 -27.01 19.43 8.90
CA HIS A 293 -26.42 20.09 10.05
C HIS A 293 -27.31 19.97 11.29
N THR A 294 -28.63 19.97 11.19
CA THR A 294 -29.50 20.02 12.38
C THR A 294 -29.47 18.77 13.25
N GLU A 295 -29.46 17.54 12.70
CA GLU A 295 -29.47 16.30 13.51
C GLU A 295 -28.06 15.89 13.99
N ILE A 296 -27.00 16.19 13.24
CA ILE A 296 -25.60 15.95 13.68
C ILE A 296 -25.16 17.02 14.69
N LEU A 297 -25.68 18.26 14.57
CA LEU A 297 -25.46 19.35 15.55
C LEU A 297 -26.39 19.28 16.77
N GLU A 298 -27.32 18.34 16.86
CA GLU A 298 -27.98 18.06 18.15
C GLU A 298 -27.00 17.46 19.17
N TRP A 299 -25.83 16.98 18.72
CA TRP A 299 -24.72 16.55 19.59
C TRP A 299 -23.82 17.73 20.02
N VAL A 300 -24.41 18.67 20.76
CA VAL A 300 -23.69 19.78 21.41
C VAL A 300 -23.75 19.68 22.95
N CYS A 301 -24.53 18.73 23.49
CA CYS A 301 -24.67 18.51 24.93
C CYS A 301 -23.47 17.75 25.54
N PRO A 302 -23.04 18.07 26.78
CA PRO A 302 -22.04 17.29 27.52
C PRO A 302 -22.45 15.81 27.65
N GLY A 303 -21.52 14.88 27.45
CA GLY A 303 -21.78 13.43 27.57
C GLY A 303 -21.26 12.60 26.40
N ALA A 304 -21.72 11.36 26.28
CA ALA A 304 -21.36 10.44 25.20
C ALA A 304 -22.50 10.34 24.15
N ALA A 305 -22.20 9.93 22.92
CA ALA A 305 -23.19 9.59 21.91
C ALA A 305 -22.70 8.40 21.08
N LEU A 306 -23.64 7.55 20.64
CA LEU A 306 -23.34 6.34 19.87
C LEU A 306 -24.06 6.38 18.53
N SER A 307 -23.30 6.23 17.44
CA SER A 307 -23.86 5.92 16.13
C SER A 307 -23.78 4.41 15.88
N ALA A 308 -24.93 3.74 15.97
CA ALA A 308 -25.06 2.31 15.69
C ALA A 308 -25.26 2.08 14.18
N ARG A 309 -24.36 1.34 13.53
CA ARG A 309 -24.38 1.12 12.07
C ARG A 309 -24.02 -0.32 11.69
N HIS A 310 -24.50 -0.81 10.56
CA HIS A 310 -24.11 -2.11 9.99
C HIS A 310 -22.79 -2.03 9.18
N THR A 311 -22.23 -3.17 8.79
CA THR A 311 -21.03 -3.26 7.95
C THR A 311 -21.28 -2.57 6.61
N GLY A 312 -20.33 -1.74 6.14
CA GLY A 312 -20.47 -1.00 4.88
C GLY A 312 -21.28 0.30 4.96
N ALA A 313 -21.94 0.61 6.09
CA ALA A 313 -22.81 1.78 6.23
C ALA A 313 -22.07 3.10 6.57
N GLY A 314 -20.78 3.21 6.25
CA GLY A 314 -19.99 4.45 6.38
C GLY A 314 -19.64 4.91 7.80
N LYS A 315 -19.34 3.97 8.74
CA LYS A 315 -18.91 4.30 10.13
C LYS A 315 -17.66 5.18 10.17
N SER A 316 -16.59 4.74 9.52
CA SER A 316 -15.34 5.50 9.47
C SER A 316 -15.54 6.81 8.70
N THR A 317 -16.39 6.81 7.66
CA THR A 317 -16.76 8.03 6.92
C THR A 317 -17.43 9.06 7.83
N ILE A 318 -18.41 8.67 8.65
CA ILE A 318 -19.05 9.62 9.58
C ILE A 318 -18.06 10.12 10.64
N SER A 319 -17.20 9.24 11.17
CA SER A 319 -16.14 9.62 12.11
C SER A 319 -15.20 10.66 11.50
N SER A 320 -14.75 10.45 10.26
CA SER A 320 -13.90 11.42 9.53
C SER A 320 -14.61 12.74 9.28
N VAL A 321 -15.88 12.73 8.86
CA VAL A 321 -16.68 13.97 8.67
C VAL A 321 -16.81 14.76 9.96
N VAL A 322 -17.09 14.09 11.08
CA VAL A 322 -17.19 14.73 12.40
C VAL A 322 -15.83 15.31 12.81
N ILE A 323 -14.73 14.57 12.62
CA ILE A 323 -13.38 15.05 12.93
C ILE A 323 -13.02 16.28 12.10
N ASP A 324 -13.23 16.22 10.78
CA ASP A 324 -12.92 17.34 9.87
C ASP A 324 -13.71 18.59 10.23
N TYR A 325 -15.01 18.43 10.52
CA TYR A 325 -15.85 19.53 10.98
C TYR A 325 -15.33 20.15 12.29
N LEU A 326 -15.02 19.33 13.29
CA LEU A 326 -14.55 19.81 14.59
C LEU A 326 -13.17 20.49 14.49
N GLU A 327 -12.26 19.95 13.70
CA GLU A 327 -10.95 20.57 13.43
C GLU A 327 -11.08 21.88 12.65
N GLU A 328 -12.03 21.96 11.71
CA GLU A 328 -12.32 23.21 11.00
C GLU A 328 -12.89 24.28 11.93
N GLN A 329 -13.87 23.94 12.78
CA GLN A 329 -14.41 24.85 13.79
C GLN A 329 -13.33 25.35 14.74
N ARG A 330 -12.46 24.45 15.19
CA ARG A 330 -11.31 24.78 16.04
C ARG A 330 -10.35 25.76 15.38
N LYS A 331 -10.07 25.60 14.07
CA LYS A 331 -9.21 26.52 13.30
C LYS A 331 -9.87 27.89 13.09
N GLN A 332 -11.19 27.92 12.91
CA GLN A 332 -11.95 29.14 12.67
C GLN A 332 -12.07 30.01 13.92
N ASP A 333 -12.14 29.41 15.11
CA ASP A 333 -12.16 30.15 16.38
C ASP A 333 -11.12 29.63 17.40
N PRO A 334 -9.85 30.06 17.29
CA PRO A 334 -8.78 29.69 18.21
C PRO A 334 -9.01 30.14 19.66
N THR A 335 -9.95 31.07 19.90
CA THR A 335 -10.23 31.61 21.23
C THR A 335 -11.13 30.69 22.07
N THR A 336 -11.81 29.73 21.42
CA THR A 336 -12.73 28.79 22.08
C THR A 336 -12.03 27.79 23.00
N GLN A 337 -10.69 27.68 22.97
CA GLN A 337 -9.92 26.67 23.71
C GLN A 337 -10.50 25.26 23.52
N THR A 338 -10.81 24.90 22.27
CA THR A 338 -11.36 23.60 21.90
C THR A 338 -10.25 22.60 21.56
N ALA A 339 -10.37 21.37 22.04
CA ALA A 339 -9.52 20.25 21.66
C ALA A 339 -10.32 19.15 20.95
N VAL A 340 -9.67 18.49 20.00
CA VAL A 340 -10.23 17.36 19.26
C VAL A 340 -9.26 16.20 19.32
N ALA A 341 -9.67 15.07 19.87
CA ALA A 341 -8.88 13.85 19.86
C ALA A 341 -9.68 12.71 19.25
N TYR A 342 -9.01 11.74 18.64
CA TYR A 342 -9.71 10.63 18.01
C TYR A 342 -8.92 9.32 18.05
N PHE A 343 -9.62 8.20 18.01
CA PHE A 343 -9.02 6.87 18.01
C PHE A 343 -9.80 5.93 17.11
N TYR A 344 -9.09 5.11 16.34
CA TYR A 344 -9.67 4.11 15.44
C TYR A 344 -9.33 2.72 15.98
N PHE A 345 -10.34 1.93 16.30
CA PHE A 345 -10.15 0.50 16.58
C PHE A 345 -10.06 -0.30 15.27
N ASP A 346 -9.26 -1.35 15.28
CA ASP A 346 -9.05 -2.25 14.15
C ASP A 346 -9.07 -3.70 14.67
N PHE A 347 -9.99 -4.50 14.15
CA PHE A 347 -10.18 -5.91 14.53
C PHE A 347 -8.94 -6.78 14.25
N SER A 348 -8.04 -6.34 13.35
CA SER A 348 -6.83 -7.07 12.97
C SER A 348 -5.75 -7.04 14.06
N ASN A 349 -5.84 -6.10 15.01
CA ASN A 349 -4.82 -5.88 16.03
C ASN A 349 -5.37 -6.08 17.46
N LYS A 350 -5.30 -7.32 17.93
CA LYS A 350 -5.75 -7.73 19.28
C LYS A 350 -4.91 -7.16 20.43
N GLU A 351 -3.74 -6.58 20.14
CA GLU A 351 -2.91 -5.90 21.15
C GLU A 351 -3.37 -4.45 21.40
N ILE A 352 -4.27 -3.90 20.58
CA ILE A 352 -4.89 -2.60 20.81
C ILE A 352 -5.91 -2.71 21.94
N GLY A 353 -5.47 -2.35 23.14
CA GLY A 353 -6.29 -2.27 24.35
C GLY A 353 -6.31 -0.88 24.99
N ALA A 354 -6.85 -0.82 26.22
CA ALA A 354 -6.99 0.41 27.00
C ALA A 354 -5.68 1.19 27.15
N ARG A 355 -4.56 0.49 27.31
CA ARG A 355 -3.23 1.11 27.45
C ARG A 355 -2.82 1.97 26.25
N ILE A 356 -3.05 1.48 25.03
CA ILE A 356 -2.72 2.20 23.79
C ILE A 356 -3.74 3.32 23.57
N PHE A 357 -5.03 3.02 23.78
CA PHE A 357 -6.13 3.99 23.70
C PHE A 357 -5.86 5.23 24.56
N THR A 358 -5.57 5.04 25.86
CA THR A 358 -5.33 6.14 26.80
C THR A 358 -4.12 6.99 26.41
N ARG A 359 -2.99 6.35 26.08
CA ARG A 359 -1.74 7.05 25.74
C ARG A 359 -1.87 7.85 24.45
N ASN A 360 -2.62 7.33 23.48
CA ASN A 360 -2.83 7.99 22.20
C ASN A 360 -3.69 9.26 22.36
N LEU A 361 -4.83 9.17 23.07
CA LEU A 361 -5.68 10.32 23.36
C LEU A 361 -4.94 11.37 24.20
N LEU A 362 -4.21 10.93 25.23
CA LEU A 362 -3.43 11.83 26.09
C LEU A 362 -2.38 12.59 25.27
N LYS A 363 -1.68 11.89 24.37
CA LYS A 363 -0.71 12.52 23.47
C LYS A 363 -1.39 13.60 22.62
N GLN A 364 -2.53 13.29 21.98
CA GLN A 364 -3.25 14.24 21.13
C GLN A 364 -3.69 15.49 21.91
N LEU A 365 -4.25 15.32 23.11
CA LEU A 365 -4.68 16.43 23.95
C LEU A 365 -3.49 17.25 24.46
N ALA A 366 -2.40 16.60 24.86
CA ALA A 366 -1.20 17.29 25.33
C ALA A 366 -0.57 18.18 24.25
N PHE A 367 -0.55 17.73 22.98
CA PHE A 367 -0.04 18.54 21.86
C PHE A 367 -0.94 19.73 21.51
N GLN A 368 -2.20 19.72 21.94
CA GLN A 368 -3.15 20.79 21.68
C GLN A 368 -3.26 21.77 22.84
N SER A 369 -2.69 21.42 24.01
CA SER A 369 -2.85 22.21 25.22
C SER A 369 -2.02 23.49 25.14
N PRO A 370 -2.59 24.66 25.44
CA PRO A 370 -1.84 25.92 25.47
C PRO A 370 -0.69 25.89 26.48
N ASN A 371 -0.90 25.18 27.59
CA ASN A 371 0.10 24.95 28.62
C ASN A 371 0.32 23.44 28.73
N PHE A 372 1.57 23.00 28.65
CA PHE A 372 1.88 21.59 28.81
C PHE A 372 1.39 21.09 30.18
N PRO A 373 0.59 19.99 30.25
CA PRO A 373 -0.01 19.54 31.51
C PRO A 373 1.03 19.36 32.62
N GLN A 374 0.81 20.00 33.77
CA GLN A 374 1.77 19.98 34.88
C GLN A 374 2.02 18.54 35.37
N GLY A 375 0.97 17.71 35.42
CA GLY A 375 1.09 16.30 35.77
C GLY A 375 1.99 15.48 34.83
N LEU A 376 2.10 15.84 33.54
CA LEU A 376 3.06 15.23 32.61
C LEU A 376 4.50 15.68 32.87
N THR A 377 4.67 16.93 33.31
CA THR A 377 5.98 17.48 33.70
C THR A 377 6.50 16.78 34.94
N GLU A 378 5.66 16.61 35.96
CA GLU A 378 5.97 15.90 37.20
C GLU A 378 6.27 14.42 36.95
N LEU A 379 5.53 13.79 36.04
CA LEU A 379 5.80 12.43 35.60
C LEU A 379 7.18 12.34 34.91
N SER A 380 7.50 13.24 33.99
CA SER A 380 8.82 13.27 33.34
C SER A 380 9.95 13.40 34.35
N GLN A 381 9.80 14.26 35.36
CA GLN A 381 10.82 14.47 36.40
C GLN A 381 10.99 13.24 37.30
N THR A 382 9.90 12.59 37.68
CA THR A 382 9.92 11.37 38.52
C THR A 382 10.62 10.19 37.83
N TYR A 383 10.50 10.09 36.51
CA TYR A 383 11.10 8.99 35.73
C TYR A 383 12.52 9.30 35.23
N SER A 384 12.95 10.56 35.24
CA SER A 384 14.31 10.97 34.86
C SER A 384 15.40 10.51 35.84
N GLY A 385 15.04 9.89 36.99
CA GLY A 385 16.01 9.42 37.99
C GLY A 385 15.65 8.14 38.75
N SER A 386 14.51 7.48 38.46
CA SER A 386 14.00 6.35 39.26
C SER A 386 14.31 4.95 38.71
N GLY A 387 14.92 4.84 37.53
CA GLY A 387 15.24 3.54 36.90
C GLY A 387 14.02 2.74 36.41
N LYS A 388 12.79 3.23 36.61
CA LYS A 388 11.57 2.67 36.04
C LYS A 388 11.44 3.09 34.58
N THR A 389 11.03 2.18 33.70
CA THR A 389 10.89 2.45 32.26
C THR A 389 9.49 2.90 31.85
N GLU A 390 8.46 2.69 32.69
CA GLU A 390 7.07 2.95 32.33
C GLU A 390 6.23 3.40 33.53
N ALA A 391 5.29 4.32 33.29
CA ALA A 391 4.34 4.79 34.27
C ALA A 391 3.10 3.87 34.38
N GLU A 392 2.60 3.74 35.61
CA GLU A 392 1.39 2.98 35.95
C GLU A 392 0.18 3.47 35.13
N ASP A 393 -0.60 2.53 34.59
CA ASP A 393 -1.66 2.85 33.64
C ASP A 393 -2.77 3.71 34.28
N GLN A 394 -3.11 3.48 35.55
CA GLN A 394 -4.06 4.32 36.29
C GLN A 394 -3.63 5.80 36.34
N LYS A 395 -2.34 6.05 36.56
CA LYS A 395 -1.81 7.42 36.61
C LYS A 395 -1.92 8.11 35.23
N ILE A 396 -1.76 7.35 34.15
CA ILE A 396 -1.89 7.84 32.78
C ILE A 396 -3.36 8.11 32.42
N GLU A 397 -4.28 7.27 32.89
CA GLU A 397 -5.72 7.54 32.77
C GLU A 397 -6.12 8.81 33.50
N ASP A 398 -5.64 9.02 34.72
CA ASP A 398 -5.94 10.24 35.49
C ASP A 398 -5.42 11.49 34.77
N LEU A 399 -4.21 11.42 34.19
CA LEU A 399 -3.64 12.50 33.37
C LEU A 399 -4.43 12.75 32.08
N LEU A 400 -5.02 11.72 31.48
CA LEU A 400 -5.91 11.87 30.33
C LEU A 400 -7.17 12.66 30.71
N ILE A 401 -7.82 12.30 31.83
CA ILE A 401 -9.01 13.02 32.32
C ILE A 401 -8.68 14.48 32.67
N GLU A 402 -7.56 14.71 33.35
CA GLU A 402 -7.06 16.06 33.67
C GLU A 402 -6.82 16.87 32.38
N SER A 403 -6.10 16.29 31.41
CA SER A 403 -5.79 16.96 30.15
C SER A 403 -7.04 17.29 29.33
N ALA A 404 -8.04 16.41 29.33
CA ALA A 404 -9.33 16.66 28.68
C ALA A 404 -10.12 17.80 29.37
N SER A 405 -9.89 18.03 30.66
CA SER A 405 -10.56 19.08 31.44
C SER A 405 -9.90 20.45 31.32
N ASN A 406 -8.68 20.52 30.75
CA ASN A 406 -7.96 21.78 30.56
C ASN A 406 -8.46 22.62 29.38
N PHE A 407 -9.41 22.10 28.62
CA PHE A 407 -10.04 22.77 27.49
C PHE A 407 -11.46 23.15 27.85
N LYS A 408 -11.96 24.25 27.29
CA LYS A 408 -13.36 24.65 27.46
C LYS A 408 -14.31 23.62 26.83
N TYR A 409 -13.89 23.05 25.70
CA TYR A 409 -14.58 21.98 25.00
C TYR A 409 -13.58 20.94 24.52
N THR A 410 -13.70 19.70 24.99
CA THR A 410 -12.95 18.56 24.44
C THR A 410 -13.89 17.65 23.69
N TYR A 411 -13.56 17.32 22.44
CA TYR A 411 -14.28 16.35 21.62
C TYR A 411 -13.41 15.12 21.40
N ILE A 412 -13.98 13.94 21.65
CA ILE A 412 -13.30 12.66 21.49
C ILE A 412 -14.10 11.80 20.53
N VAL A 413 -13.51 11.44 19.40
CA VAL A 413 -14.15 10.58 18.38
C VAL A 413 -13.54 9.19 18.43
N VAL A 414 -14.37 8.16 18.67
CA VAL A 414 -13.95 6.76 18.76
C VAL A 414 -14.59 5.96 17.65
N ASP A 415 -13.82 5.61 16.63
CA ASP A 415 -14.32 4.83 15.50
C ASP A 415 -14.23 3.33 15.76
N ALA A 416 -15.25 2.60 15.28
CA ALA A 416 -15.33 1.15 15.27
C ALA A 416 -15.10 0.50 16.64
N LEU A 417 -15.70 1.04 17.71
CA LEU A 417 -15.54 0.56 19.09
C LEU A 417 -15.88 -0.94 19.25
N ASP A 418 -16.75 -1.47 18.39
CA ASP A 418 -17.05 -2.91 18.33
C ASP A 418 -15.87 -3.81 17.95
N GLU A 419 -14.83 -3.25 17.33
CA GLU A 419 -13.62 -3.96 16.91
C GLU A 419 -12.55 -4.05 18.02
N CYS A 420 -12.77 -3.40 19.16
CA CYS A 420 -11.94 -3.60 20.35
C CYS A 420 -12.12 -5.02 20.90
N ALA A 421 -11.00 -5.71 21.16
CA ALA A 421 -11.00 -7.07 21.70
C ALA A 421 -11.82 -7.14 23.01
N PRO A 422 -12.74 -8.12 23.17
CA PRO A 422 -13.63 -8.19 24.33
C PRO A 422 -12.92 -8.13 25.69
N GLU A 423 -11.71 -8.71 25.78
CA GLU A 423 -10.90 -8.74 27.00
C GLU A 423 -10.38 -7.35 27.41
N GLN A 424 -10.26 -6.42 26.45
CA GLN A 424 -9.78 -5.06 26.66
C GLN A 424 -10.91 -4.02 26.65
N ARG A 425 -12.03 -4.34 25.98
CA ARG A 425 -13.15 -3.42 25.74
C ARG A 425 -13.78 -2.92 27.02
N PHE A 426 -13.87 -3.74 28.06
CA PHE A 426 -14.35 -3.32 29.38
C PHE A 426 -13.56 -2.12 29.95
N ASN A 427 -12.23 -2.18 29.89
CA ASN A 427 -11.37 -1.11 30.38
C ASN A 427 -11.50 0.15 29.51
N VAL A 428 -11.59 0.00 28.19
CA VAL A 428 -11.83 1.11 27.25
C VAL A 428 -13.16 1.81 27.54
N LEU A 429 -14.23 1.04 27.73
CA LEU A 429 -15.56 1.56 28.03
C LEU A 429 -15.57 2.34 29.36
N ASN A 430 -14.88 1.82 30.40
CA ASN A 430 -14.75 2.52 31.67
C ASN A 430 -14.03 3.88 31.51
N ILE A 431 -12.96 3.94 30.70
CA ILE A 431 -12.26 5.20 30.40
C ILE A 431 -13.18 6.18 29.65
N ILE A 432 -13.96 5.69 28.66
CA ILE A 432 -14.93 6.51 27.93
C ILE A 432 -15.99 7.09 28.88
N GLN A 433 -16.51 6.30 29.82
CA GLN A 433 -17.46 6.76 30.83
C GLN A 433 -16.86 7.83 31.74
N ARG A 434 -15.61 7.63 32.20
CA ARG A 434 -14.89 8.63 33.01
C ARG A 434 -14.67 9.94 32.25
N LEU A 435 -14.30 9.86 30.97
CA LEU A 435 -14.15 11.03 30.09
C LEU A 435 -15.48 11.77 29.95
N ALA A 436 -16.54 11.08 29.55
CA ALA A 436 -17.87 11.68 29.39
C ALA A 436 -18.43 12.26 30.71
N GLY A 437 -18.16 11.60 31.83
CA GLY A 437 -18.59 12.02 33.18
C GLY A 437 -17.78 13.19 33.77
N SER A 438 -16.64 13.54 33.20
CA SER A 438 -15.82 14.68 33.66
C SER A 438 -16.47 16.05 33.43
N GLY A 439 -17.50 16.13 32.59
CA GLY A 439 -18.18 17.37 32.21
C GLY A 439 -17.45 18.23 31.17
N GLY A 440 -16.14 18.00 30.96
CA GLY A 440 -15.31 18.72 29.99
C GLY A 440 -15.22 18.05 28.61
N ALA A 441 -15.42 16.73 28.53
CA ALA A 441 -15.32 15.96 27.29
C ALA A 441 -16.67 15.51 26.72
N ARG A 442 -16.78 15.54 25.40
CA ARG A 442 -17.88 15.00 24.61
C ARG A 442 -17.35 13.83 23.80
N VAL A 443 -17.89 12.63 24.02
CA VAL A 443 -17.43 11.43 23.32
C VAL A 443 -18.43 11.02 22.25
N PHE A 444 -18.00 10.93 20.99
CA PHE A 444 -18.77 10.36 19.90
C PHE A 444 -18.14 9.02 19.53
N ALA A 445 -18.91 7.95 19.57
CA ALA A 445 -18.44 6.62 19.18
C ALA A 445 -19.26 6.03 18.04
N THR A 446 -18.61 5.29 17.15
CA THR A 446 -19.30 4.43 16.17
C THR A 446 -19.17 2.97 16.59
N SER A 447 -20.25 2.20 16.46
CA SER A 447 -20.27 0.79 16.83
C SER A 447 -21.29 0.02 16.01
N ARG A 448 -21.16 -1.31 15.91
CA ARG A 448 -22.26 -2.19 15.46
C ARG A 448 -23.36 -2.22 16.54
N PRO A 449 -24.62 -2.48 16.17
CA PRO A 449 -25.70 -2.58 17.15
C PRO A 449 -25.64 -3.86 18.00
N HIS A 450 -24.74 -4.80 17.69
CA HIS A 450 -24.74 -6.15 18.27
C HIS A 450 -23.97 -6.33 19.59
N PRO A 451 -22.92 -5.57 19.94
CA PRO A 451 -22.27 -5.73 21.26
C PRO A 451 -23.13 -5.17 22.40
N GLU A 452 -23.60 -6.06 23.27
CA GLU A 452 -24.48 -5.71 24.41
C GLU A 452 -23.79 -4.79 25.43
N ASP A 453 -22.51 -5.02 25.71
CA ASP A 453 -21.71 -4.22 26.64
C ASP A 453 -21.55 -2.76 26.20
N ILE A 454 -21.37 -2.52 24.90
CA ILE A 454 -21.39 -1.17 24.33
C ILE A 454 -22.79 -0.58 24.47
N ASN A 455 -23.85 -1.35 24.15
CA ASN A 455 -25.22 -0.85 24.27
C ASN A 455 -25.63 -0.50 25.71
N GLU A 456 -25.12 -1.23 26.71
CA GLU A 456 -25.35 -0.94 28.13
C GLU A 456 -24.68 0.36 28.57
N VAL A 457 -23.40 0.55 28.21
CA VAL A 457 -22.65 1.76 28.55
C VAL A 457 -23.26 3.01 27.92
N PHE A 458 -23.80 2.85 26.70
CA PHE A 458 -24.44 3.93 25.95
C PHE A 458 -25.98 3.88 26.03
N LYS A 459 -26.57 3.27 27.07
CA LYS A 459 -28.01 3.11 27.18
C LYS A 459 -28.76 4.42 27.42
N GLU A 460 -28.20 5.30 28.24
CA GLU A 460 -28.80 6.56 28.69
C GLU A 460 -28.34 7.78 27.85
N VAL A 461 -27.64 7.54 26.73
CA VAL A 461 -27.09 8.60 25.87
C VAL A 461 -27.73 8.59 24.49
N ASN A 462 -27.73 9.75 23.83
CA ASN A 462 -28.35 9.95 22.52
C ASN A 462 -27.79 8.94 21.50
N LYS A 463 -28.66 8.02 21.05
CA LYS A 463 -28.36 7.11 19.94
C LYS A 463 -28.82 7.75 18.64
N ILE A 464 -27.88 7.93 17.71
CA ILE A 464 -28.17 8.51 16.40
C ILE A 464 -28.28 7.35 15.39
N GLU A 465 -29.51 6.96 15.07
CA GLU A 465 -29.82 5.99 14.01
C GLU A 465 -30.04 6.72 12.68
N LEU A 466 -29.00 6.75 11.83
CA LEU A 466 -29.06 7.34 10.50
C LEU A 466 -29.17 6.22 9.45
N GLY A 467 -30.40 5.86 9.07
CA GLY A 467 -30.70 5.01 7.91
C GLY A 467 -31.04 5.85 6.67
N ALA A 468 -30.74 5.37 5.46
CA ALA A 468 -31.13 6.11 4.25
C ALA A 468 -32.65 5.96 4.01
N ARG A 469 -33.38 7.08 3.93
CA ARG A 469 -34.83 7.07 3.66
C ARG A 469 -35.09 6.95 2.16
N ALA A 470 -36.10 6.17 1.77
CA ALA A 470 -36.46 5.93 0.37
C ALA A 470 -36.72 7.22 -0.44
N ASP A 471 -37.24 8.27 0.21
CA ASP A 471 -37.53 9.55 -0.44
C ASP A 471 -36.26 10.34 -0.81
N ASP A 472 -35.20 10.23 -0.01
CA ASP A 472 -33.91 10.88 -0.27
C ASP A 472 -33.23 10.22 -1.47
N ILE A 473 -33.26 8.88 -1.52
CA ILE A 473 -32.78 8.06 -2.64
C ILE A 473 -33.53 8.43 -3.93
N ARG A 474 -34.86 8.55 -3.85
CA ARG A 474 -35.71 8.93 -4.99
C ARG A 474 -35.40 10.33 -5.52
N LYS A 475 -35.24 11.32 -4.64
CA LYS A 475 -34.92 12.71 -5.01
C LYS A 475 -33.55 12.80 -5.68
N TYR A 476 -32.61 12.04 -5.17
CA TYR A 476 -31.26 11.93 -5.71
C TYR A 476 -31.23 11.33 -7.12
N ILE A 477 -31.87 10.16 -7.33
CA ILE A 477 -31.92 9.50 -8.65
C ILE A 477 -32.50 10.44 -9.72
N LYS A 478 -33.55 11.20 -9.39
CA LYS A 478 -34.16 12.16 -10.32
C LYS A 478 -33.24 13.30 -10.71
N ALA A 479 -32.39 13.78 -9.80
CA ALA A 479 -31.41 14.83 -10.09
C ALA A 479 -30.31 14.31 -11.04
N GLU A 480 -29.88 13.07 -10.85
CA GLU A 480 -28.81 12.47 -11.64
C GLU A 480 -29.23 12.16 -13.08
N ILE A 481 -30.47 11.70 -13.28
CA ILE A 481 -31.07 11.54 -14.63
C ILE A 481 -31.03 12.87 -15.40
N ARG A 482 -31.40 13.99 -14.75
CA ARG A 482 -31.36 15.33 -15.39
C ARG A 482 -29.93 15.76 -15.75
N ARG A 483 -28.95 15.48 -14.88
CA ARG A 483 -27.53 15.78 -15.15
C ARG A 483 -27.01 14.98 -16.35
N TYR A 484 -27.36 13.70 -16.44
CA TYR A 484 -27.00 12.85 -17.56
C TYR A 484 -27.58 13.34 -18.90
N GLU A 485 -28.85 13.75 -18.91
CA GLU A 485 -29.53 14.33 -20.09
C GLU A 485 -28.91 15.65 -20.54
N THR A 486 -28.39 16.43 -19.60
CA THR A 486 -27.72 17.70 -19.89
C THR A 486 -26.38 17.48 -20.58
N ARG A 487 -25.60 16.50 -20.10
CA ARG A 487 -24.25 16.17 -20.61
C ARG A 487 -24.26 15.33 -21.89
N THR A 488 -25.36 14.63 -22.17
CA THR A 488 -25.46 13.72 -23.32
C THR A 488 -26.60 14.13 -24.26
N PRO A 489 -26.32 14.71 -25.45
CA PRO A 489 -27.35 15.20 -26.36
C PRO A 489 -28.38 14.15 -26.80
N LYS A 490 -27.96 12.89 -26.96
CA LYS A 490 -28.84 11.75 -27.33
C LYS A 490 -29.78 11.31 -26.20
N ALA A 491 -29.44 11.64 -24.95
CA ALA A 491 -30.22 11.28 -23.76
C ALA A 491 -31.41 12.22 -23.52
N ARG A 492 -31.45 13.39 -24.16
CA ARG A 492 -32.57 14.36 -24.04
C ARG A 492 -33.93 13.81 -24.48
N HIS A 493 -33.95 12.68 -25.19
CA HIS A 493 -35.16 11.99 -25.62
C HIS A 493 -35.57 10.81 -24.72
N LEU A 494 -34.96 10.67 -23.53
CA LEU A 494 -35.44 9.73 -22.52
C LEU A 494 -36.93 10.00 -22.25
N HIS A 495 -37.74 8.95 -22.32
CA HIS A 495 -39.19 9.05 -22.11
C HIS A 495 -39.48 9.05 -20.59
N ASP A 496 -40.45 9.85 -20.14
CA ASP A 496 -40.78 9.99 -18.70
C ASP A 496 -41.07 8.63 -18.03
N GLY A 497 -41.75 7.72 -18.72
CA GLY A 497 -42.04 6.38 -18.21
C GLY A 497 -40.80 5.52 -17.94
N LEU A 498 -39.67 5.78 -18.61
CA LEU A 498 -38.40 5.11 -18.31
C LEU A 498 -37.72 5.75 -17.10
N ARG A 499 -37.83 7.08 -16.92
CA ARG A 499 -37.30 7.80 -15.74
C ARG A 499 -37.95 7.30 -14.45
N ASP A 500 -39.26 7.15 -14.47
CA ASP A 500 -40.02 6.68 -13.30
C ASP A 500 -39.70 5.23 -12.96
N ARG A 501 -39.61 4.34 -13.96
CA ARG A 501 -39.23 2.94 -13.75
C ARG A 501 -37.81 2.77 -13.19
N ILE A 502 -36.86 3.58 -13.64
CA ILE A 502 -35.50 3.59 -13.09
C ILE A 502 -35.52 4.04 -11.63
N THR A 503 -36.27 5.11 -11.35
CA THR A 503 -36.37 5.67 -10.00
C THR A 503 -37.00 4.67 -9.02
N ASP A 504 -38.11 4.04 -9.41
CA ASP A 504 -38.83 3.07 -8.58
C ASP A 504 -38.03 1.76 -8.40
N GLY A 505 -37.41 1.27 -9.47
CA GLY A 505 -36.60 0.05 -9.43
C GLY A 505 -35.41 0.18 -8.48
N LEU A 506 -34.66 1.28 -8.57
CA LEU A 506 -33.49 1.50 -7.73
C LEU A 506 -33.87 1.80 -6.27
N THR A 507 -34.95 2.53 -6.05
CA THR A 507 -35.45 2.78 -4.69
C THR A 507 -35.94 1.47 -4.05
N GLY A 508 -36.58 0.58 -4.81
CA GLY A 508 -37.06 -0.72 -4.32
C GLY A 508 -35.95 -1.73 -4.00
N VAL A 509 -34.84 -1.72 -4.73
CA VAL A 509 -33.70 -2.64 -4.50
C VAL A 509 -32.79 -2.15 -3.36
N SER A 510 -32.73 -0.83 -3.14
CA SER A 510 -31.86 -0.23 -2.13
C SER A 510 -32.23 -0.60 -0.69
N ASN A 511 -33.50 -0.85 -0.35
CA ASN A 511 -33.93 -1.12 1.03
C ASN A 511 -33.38 -0.12 2.09
N GLY A 512 -33.03 1.10 1.68
CA GLY A 512 -32.36 2.09 2.55
C GLY A 512 -30.85 1.94 2.69
N MET A 513 -30.18 1.23 1.77
CA MET A 513 -28.72 1.11 1.61
C MET A 513 -28.21 1.87 0.38
#